data_AF-O18426-F1
#
_entry.id   AF-O18426-F1
#
_cell.length_a   1.000
_cell.length_b   1.000
_cell.length_c   1.000
_cell.angle_alpha   90.00
_cell.angle_beta   90.00
_cell.angle_gamma   90.00
#
_symmetry.space_group_name_H-M   'P 1'
#
loop_
_entity.id
_entity.type
_entity.pdbx_description
1 polymer ?
#
loop_
_entity_poly.entity_id
_entity_poly.type
_entity_poly.pdbx_seq_one_letter_code
_entity_poly.pdbx_strand_id
1 'polypeptide(L)'
;MSTAKVTLVTSGGSSQDFTSEQTNITTDFARVRVTKGMWIFYQQANYNDASGGGSLWIKLDESSHLMDLPFTPRSFRPVKTFQVGATLYKHVNFGGKELDLPNSNPRIDIGGVSSALISQGQWRLYEQYDYAGPSTRRGPGVYVNAGALGVANDALKSMEREF
;
A
#
# COMPACT_ATOMS: atom_id res chain seq x y z
N MET A 1 -1.36 -20.53 1.68
CA MET A 1 -1.79 -19.24 1.09
C MET A 1 -1.12 -19.07 -0.26
N SER A 2 -1.76 -18.37 -1.18
CA SER A 2 -1.40 -18.41 -2.58
C SER A 2 -0.81 -17.04 -2.98
N THR A 3 0.41 -17.01 -3.54
CA THR A 3 1.17 -15.77 -3.85
C THR A 3 0.45 -14.85 -4.83
N ALA A 4 0.44 -13.53 -4.59
CA ALA A 4 -0.11 -12.53 -5.50
C ALA A 4 0.56 -12.62 -6.89
N LYS A 5 -0.18 -12.30 -7.96
CA LYS A 5 0.29 -12.40 -9.34
C LYS A 5 -0.42 -11.40 -10.26
N VAL A 6 0.37 -10.70 -11.07
CA VAL A 6 -0.13 -9.75 -12.08
C VAL A 6 0.55 -9.96 -13.43
N THR A 7 -0.21 -9.80 -14.51
CA THR A 7 0.31 -9.75 -15.89
C THR A 7 0.24 -8.31 -16.38
N LEU A 8 1.36 -7.77 -16.87
CA LEU A 8 1.42 -6.47 -17.55
C LEU A 8 1.64 -6.66 -19.04
N VAL A 9 1.06 -5.78 -19.87
CA VAL A 9 1.11 -5.85 -21.33
C VAL A 9 1.48 -4.49 -21.92
N THR A 10 2.43 -4.47 -22.86
CA THR A 10 2.82 -3.25 -23.59
C THR A 10 1.77 -2.90 -24.66
N SER A 11 1.87 -1.69 -25.22
CA SER A 11 1.03 -1.28 -26.36
C SER A 11 1.21 -2.20 -27.59
N GLY A 12 2.42 -2.73 -27.79
CA GLY A 12 2.75 -3.70 -28.84
C GLY A 12 2.29 -5.14 -28.58
N GLY A 13 1.67 -5.41 -27.42
CA GLY A 13 1.10 -6.73 -27.10
C GLY A 13 2.05 -7.69 -26.36
N SER A 14 3.32 -7.33 -26.15
CA SER A 14 4.24 -8.12 -25.33
C SER A 14 3.78 -8.13 -23.87
N SER A 15 3.76 -9.31 -23.24
CA SER A 15 3.29 -9.48 -21.86
C SER A 15 4.37 -10.04 -20.93
N GLN A 16 4.32 -9.66 -19.65
CA GLN A 16 5.18 -10.20 -18.60
C GLN A 16 4.38 -10.41 -17.30
N ASP A 17 4.67 -11.51 -16.62
CA ASP A 17 4.10 -11.84 -15.31
C ASP A 17 5.03 -11.39 -14.18
N PHE A 18 4.43 -10.94 -13.07
CA PHE A 18 5.11 -10.55 -11.84
C PHE A 18 4.43 -11.16 -10.62
N THR A 19 5.24 -11.55 -9.63
CA THR A 19 4.79 -12.10 -8.34
C THR A 19 5.34 -11.35 -7.13
N SER A 20 6.19 -10.34 -7.38
CA SER A 20 6.80 -9.49 -6.37
C SER A 20 6.73 -8.03 -6.80
N GLU A 21 6.99 -7.13 -5.85
CA GLU A 21 7.15 -5.72 -6.13
C GLU A 21 8.27 -5.42 -7.14
N GLN A 22 8.17 -4.26 -7.78
CA GLN A 22 9.17 -3.68 -8.65
C GLN A 22 9.36 -2.22 -8.26
N THR A 23 10.59 -1.85 -7.88
CA THR A 23 10.93 -0.49 -7.43
C THR A 23 11.20 0.46 -8.58
N ASN A 24 11.72 -0.03 -9.71
CA ASN A 24 12.00 0.79 -10.88
C ASN A 24 11.96 -0.04 -12.16
N ILE A 25 11.01 0.24 -13.05
CA ILE A 25 10.91 -0.43 -14.36
C ILE A 25 10.95 0.60 -15.50
N THR A 26 11.61 0.20 -16.59
CA THR A 26 11.78 1.04 -17.78
C THR A 26 10.84 0.64 -18.92
N THR A 27 10.26 -0.57 -18.89
CA THR A 27 9.32 -1.04 -19.90
C THR A 27 8.00 -0.27 -19.83
N ASP A 28 7.50 0.18 -20.99
CA ASP A 28 6.26 0.93 -21.10
C ASP A 28 5.03 0.01 -21.20
N PHE A 29 4.63 -0.53 -20.05
CA PHE A 29 3.37 -1.26 -19.94
C PHE A 29 2.17 -0.31 -19.99
N ALA A 30 1.14 -0.71 -20.75
CA ALA A 30 -0.07 0.08 -20.97
C ALA A 30 -1.33 -0.61 -20.41
N ARG A 31 -1.28 -1.92 -20.21
CA ARG A 31 -2.41 -2.72 -19.74
C ARG A 31 -2.02 -3.69 -18.65
N VAL A 32 -2.98 -4.09 -17.83
CA VAL A 32 -2.80 -4.93 -16.66
C VAL A 32 -3.93 -5.93 -16.49
N ARG A 33 -3.59 -7.13 -16.02
CA ARG A 33 -4.55 -8.09 -15.49
C ARG A 33 -4.02 -8.61 -14.16
N VAL A 34 -4.68 -8.24 -13.07
CA VAL A 34 -4.38 -8.79 -11.75
C VAL A 34 -5.01 -10.17 -11.66
N THR A 35 -4.19 -11.21 -11.80
CA THR A 35 -4.68 -12.60 -11.75
C THR A 35 -4.85 -13.11 -10.34
N LYS A 36 -4.21 -12.45 -9.36
CA LYS A 36 -4.22 -12.87 -7.96
C LYS A 36 -3.75 -11.80 -6.98
N GLY A 37 -4.41 -11.70 -5.84
CA GLY A 37 -4.20 -10.68 -4.83
C GLY A 37 -4.63 -9.29 -5.29
N MET A 38 -4.23 -8.28 -4.53
CA MET A 38 -4.40 -6.87 -4.92
C MET A 38 -3.02 -6.28 -5.19
N TRP A 39 -2.96 -5.28 -6.07
CA TRP A 39 -1.70 -4.62 -6.45
C TRP A 39 -1.88 -3.10 -6.45
N ILE A 40 -0.82 -2.38 -6.14
CA ILE A 40 -0.75 -0.92 -6.24
C ILE A 40 0.30 -0.56 -7.28
N PHE A 41 -0.08 0.27 -8.24
CA PHE A 41 0.78 0.79 -9.30
C PHE A 41 1.03 2.29 -9.09
N TYR A 42 2.22 2.74 -9.45
CA TYR A 42 2.67 4.12 -9.29
C TYR A 42 3.29 4.63 -10.58
N GLN A 43 3.00 5.89 -10.89
CA GLN A 43 3.52 6.57 -12.07
C GLN A 43 5.03 6.82 -11.99
N GLN A 44 5.59 6.98 -10.79
CA GLN A 44 7.01 7.19 -10.57
C GLN A 44 7.69 5.96 -9.98
N ALA A 45 9.01 5.90 -10.15
CA ALA A 45 9.83 4.88 -9.49
C ALA A 45 9.76 5.03 -7.96
N ASN A 46 10.22 4.00 -7.26
CA ASN A 46 10.29 3.92 -5.81
C ASN A 46 8.96 4.29 -5.12
N TYR A 47 7.84 3.82 -5.67
CA TYR A 47 6.51 3.98 -5.09
C TYR A 47 6.13 5.45 -4.84
N ASN A 48 6.42 6.32 -5.82
CA ASN A 48 6.20 7.77 -5.72
C ASN A 48 6.96 8.46 -4.56
N ASP A 49 8.01 7.85 -3.97
CA ASP A 49 8.71 8.36 -2.77
C ASP A 49 9.26 9.78 -2.96
N ALA A 50 9.94 10.05 -4.09
CA ALA A 50 10.48 11.37 -4.40
C ALA A 50 9.41 12.46 -4.52
N SER A 51 8.15 12.09 -4.76
CA SER A 51 7.00 13.01 -4.82
C SER A 51 6.19 13.04 -3.52
N GLY A 52 6.68 12.42 -2.44
CA GLY A 52 5.93 12.27 -1.20
C GLY A 52 4.59 11.55 -1.38
N GLY A 53 4.49 10.64 -2.36
CA GLY A 53 3.24 9.93 -2.71
C GLY A 53 2.25 10.73 -3.56
N GLY A 54 2.58 11.95 -4.00
CA GLY A 54 1.67 12.86 -4.69
C GLY A 54 1.44 12.61 -6.20
N SER A 55 2.21 11.71 -6.83
CA SER A 55 2.01 11.37 -8.25
C SER A 55 0.86 10.37 -8.46
N LEU A 56 0.46 10.11 -9.72
CA LEU A 56 -0.62 9.18 -10.02
C LEU A 56 -0.33 7.77 -9.48
N TRP A 57 -1.38 7.11 -9.03
CA TRP A 57 -1.36 5.76 -8.49
C TRP A 57 -2.71 5.08 -8.74
N ILE A 58 -2.74 3.76 -8.71
CA ILE A 58 -3.98 2.99 -8.76
C ILE A 58 -3.84 1.69 -7.99
N LYS A 59 -4.86 1.35 -7.19
CA LYS A 59 -5.01 0.03 -6.55
C LYS A 59 -5.96 -0.80 -7.39
N LEU A 60 -5.56 -2.02 -7.74
CA LEU A 60 -6.34 -2.95 -8.54
C LEU A 60 -6.51 -4.29 -7.81
N ASP A 61 -7.74 -4.80 -7.83
CA ASP A 61 -8.11 -6.10 -7.28
C ASP A 61 -8.08 -7.17 -8.39
N GLU A 62 -8.28 -8.44 -8.01
CA GLU A 62 -8.32 -9.55 -8.98
C GLU A 62 -9.36 -9.31 -10.07
N SER A 63 -8.96 -9.54 -11.32
CA SER A 63 -9.82 -9.40 -12.49
C SER A 63 -9.48 -10.45 -13.54
N SER A 64 -10.52 -11.04 -14.13
CA SER A 64 -10.39 -11.91 -15.30
C SER A 64 -10.05 -11.13 -16.57
N HIS A 65 -10.29 -9.82 -16.58
CA HIS A 65 -10.16 -8.96 -17.75
C HIS A 65 -8.82 -8.21 -17.78
N LEU A 66 -8.31 -8.00 -18.98
CA LEU A 66 -7.22 -7.05 -19.23
C LEU A 66 -7.79 -5.63 -19.22
N MET A 67 -7.15 -4.73 -18.49
CA MET A 67 -7.59 -3.34 -18.29
C MET A 67 -6.51 -2.36 -18.76
N ASP A 68 -6.93 -1.20 -19.26
CA ASP A 68 -6.02 -0.10 -19.57
C ASP A 68 -5.54 0.58 -18.27
N LEU A 69 -4.24 0.86 -18.22
CA LEU A 69 -3.64 1.65 -17.16
C LEU A 69 -3.78 3.14 -17.49
N PRO A 70 -4.18 3.98 -16.53
CA PRO A 70 -4.30 5.42 -16.75
C PRO A 70 -2.95 6.15 -16.88
N PHE A 71 -1.84 5.45 -16.65
CA PHE A 71 -0.47 5.93 -16.79
C PHE A 71 0.49 4.75 -17.01
N THR A 72 1.68 5.03 -17.55
CA THR A 72 2.77 4.04 -17.60
C THR A 72 3.35 3.83 -16.19
N PRO A 73 3.25 2.64 -15.59
CA PRO A 73 3.75 2.41 -14.25
C PRO A 73 5.28 2.37 -14.25
N ARG A 74 5.90 2.97 -13.24
CA ARG A 74 7.36 2.93 -13.03
C ARG A 74 7.74 2.16 -11.78
N SER A 75 6.78 1.91 -10.89
CA SER A 75 6.92 0.97 -9.79
C SER A 75 5.56 0.41 -9.41
N PHE A 76 5.55 -0.74 -8.74
CA PHE A 76 4.32 -1.38 -8.25
C PHE A 76 4.63 -2.42 -7.17
N ARG A 77 3.65 -2.72 -6.32
CA ARG A 77 3.78 -3.73 -5.26
C ARG A 77 2.47 -4.50 -5.04
N PRO A 78 2.54 -5.78 -4.66
CA PRO A 78 1.37 -6.50 -4.19
C PRO A 78 0.95 -5.96 -2.81
N VAL A 79 -0.35 -5.89 -2.56
CA VAL A 79 -0.88 -5.70 -1.20
C VAL A 79 -0.79 -7.05 -0.49
N LYS A 80 -0.09 -7.08 0.65
CA LYS A 80 0.14 -8.29 1.46
C LYS A 80 -1.10 -8.72 2.26
N THR A 81 -2.24 -8.80 1.58
CA THR A 81 -3.51 -9.15 2.23
C THR A 81 -3.50 -10.55 2.81
N PHE A 82 -4.19 -10.70 3.93
CA PHE A 82 -4.33 -11.93 4.72
C PHE A 82 -3.05 -12.47 5.39
N GLN A 83 -1.87 -11.90 5.09
CA GLN A 83 -0.62 -12.25 5.76
C GLN A 83 -0.27 -11.31 6.91
N VAL A 84 -0.71 -10.05 6.82
CA VAL A 84 -0.47 -9.00 7.81
C VAL A 84 -1.78 -8.33 8.19
N GLY A 85 -1.93 -7.94 9.45
CA GLY A 85 -3.16 -7.31 9.92
C GLY A 85 -3.30 -5.88 9.41
N ALA A 86 -2.20 -5.14 9.34
CA ALA A 86 -2.11 -3.83 8.69
C ALA A 86 -0.77 -3.63 7.96
N THR A 87 -0.73 -2.75 6.98
CA THR A 87 0.49 -2.21 6.36
C THR A 87 0.41 -0.69 6.42
N LEU A 88 1.44 -0.06 7.00
CA LEU A 88 1.59 1.39 7.10
C LEU A 88 2.53 1.90 6.01
N TYR A 89 2.29 3.11 5.53
CA TYR A 89 3.10 3.74 4.50
C TYR A 89 3.53 5.13 4.93
N LYS A 90 4.81 5.44 4.66
CA LYS A 90 5.42 6.73 4.97
C LYS A 90 4.72 7.89 4.28
N HIS A 91 4.25 7.69 3.05
CA HIS A 91 3.60 8.74 2.27
C HIS A 91 2.12 8.45 2.03
N VAL A 92 1.39 9.49 1.63
CA VAL A 92 -0.01 9.35 1.19
C VAL A 92 -0.11 8.39 0.02
N ASN A 93 -1.32 7.93 -0.29
CA ASN A 93 -1.60 7.08 -1.44
C ASN A 93 -0.75 5.80 -1.47
N PHE A 94 -0.42 5.30 -0.28
CA PHE A 94 0.44 4.14 -0.10
C PHE A 94 1.81 4.37 -0.73
N GLY A 95 2.37 5.57 -0.68
CA GLY A 95 3.68 5.87 -1.27
C GLY A 95 4.85 5.59 -0.32
N GLY A 96 6.05 5.48 -0.89
CA GLY A 96 7.30 5.36 -0.14
C GLY A 96 7.43 4.06 0.68
N LYS A 97 8.27 4.14 1.72
CA LYS A 97 8.58 3.04 2.63
C LYS A 97 7.31 2.50 3.30
N GLU A 98 7.24 1.17 3.44
CA GLU A 98 6.16 0.49 4.16
C GLU A 98 6.65 -0.20 5.44
N LEU A 99 5.73 -0.44 6.36
CA LEU A 99 5.89 -1.32 7.52
C LEU A 99 4.67 -2.22 7.64
N ASP A 100 4.93 -3.52 7.63
CA ASP A 100 3.92 -4.52 7.92
C ASP A 100 3.75 -4.71 9.43
N LEU A 101 2.50 -4.75 9.86
CA LEU A 101 2.08 -4.95 11.24
C LEU A 101 1.17 -6.19 11.32
N PRO A 102 1.73 -7.37 11.63
CA PRO A 102 0.91 -8.57 11.87
C PRO A 102 0.11 -8.48 13.18
N ASN A 103 0.65 -7.78 14.19
CA ASN A 103 0.09 -7.59 15.52
C ASN A 103 0.42 -6.19 16.06
N SER A 104 0.02 -5.91 17.31
CA SER A 104 0.34 -4.68 18.03
C SER A 104 1.82 -4.32 17.96
N ASN A 105 2.11 -3.03 17.80
CA ASN A 105 3.46 -2.50 17.82
C ASN A 105 3.51 -1.22 18.69
N PRO A 106 4.27 -1.23 19.80
CA PRO A 106 4.37 -0.09 20.71
C PRO A 106 5.25 1.04 20.15
N ARG A 107 5.96 0.80 19.04
CA ARG A 107 6.92 1.75 18.46
C ARG A 107 7.00 1.63 16.93
N ILE A 108 6.21 2.46 16.26
CA ILE A 108 6.23 2.63 14.81
C ILE A 108 7.31 3.65 14.44
N ASP A 109 8.30 3.20 13.67
CA ASP A 109 9.40 4.04 13.20
C ASP A 109 9.71 3.77 11.71
N ILE A 110 8.98 4.45 10.83
CA ILE A 110 9.24 4.47 9.38
C ILE A 110 9.45 5.88 8.82
N GLY A 111 9.71 6.85 9.69
CA GLY A 111 9.90 8.26 9.30
C GLY A 111 8.60 9.03 9.07
N GLY A 112 7.50 8.62 9.70
CA GLY A 112 6.17 9.19 9.53
C GLY A 112 5.18 8.18 8.94
N VAL A 113 3.89 8.35 9.22
CA VAL A 113 2.82 7.54 8.63
C VAL A 113 1.79 8.49 8.05
N SER A 114 1.59 8.36 6.75
CA SER A 114 0.64 9.18 6.01
C SER A 114 -0.47 8.36 5.39
N SER A 115 -0.36 7.04 5.26
CA SER A 115 -1.47 6.20 4.78
C SER A 115 -1.34 4.76 5.27
N ALA A 116 -2.42 3.98 5.21
CA ALA A 116 -2.41 2.59 5.64
C ALA A 116 -3.46 1.73 4.93
N LEU A 117 -3.16 0.45 4.85
CA LEU A 117 -4.11 -0.61 4.50
C LEU A 117 -4.30 -1.50 5.72
N ILE A 118 -5.50 -1.55 6.27
CA ILE A 118 -5.83 -2.48 7.34
C ILE A 118 -6.57 -3.65 6.70
N SER A 119 -5.97 -4.83 6.73
CA SER A 119 -6.55 -6.02 6.09
C SER A 119 -7.44 -6.78 7.07
N GLN A 120 -7.10 -6.80 8.36
CA GLN A 120 -7.77 -7.62 9.37
C GLN A 120 -7.70 -6.99 10.76
N GLY A 121 -8.68 -7.34 11.59
CA GLY A 121 -8.78 -6.93 12.98
C GLY A 121 -9.26 -5.51 13.18
N GLN A 122 -9.57 -5.17 14.42
CA GLN A 122 -9.71 -3.77 14.84
C GLN A 122 -8.44 -3.30 15.51
N TRP A 123 -8.09 -2.06 15.22
CA TRP A 123 -6.86 -1.45 15.71
C TRP A 123 -7.16 -0.13 16.37
N ARG A 124 -6.44 0.14 17.46
CA ARG A 124 -6.35 1.46 18.06
C ARG A 124 -5.01 2.09 17.71
N LEU A 125 -5.07 3.28 17.14
CA LEU A 125 -3.95 4.04 16.60
C LEU A 125 -3.64 5.19 17.57
N TYR A 126 -2.38 5.28 18.01
CA TYR A 126 -1.96 6.20 19.06
C TYR A 126 -0.91 7.19 18.55
N GLU A 127 -1.06 8.46 18.95
CA GLU A 127 -0.11 9.52 18.59
C GLU A 127 1.14 9.56 19.51
N GLN A 128 1.24 8.64 20.47
CA GLN A 128 2.43 8.46 21.30
C GLN A 128 2.87 6.98 21.30
N TYR A 129 4.12 6.76 21.72
CA TYR A 129 4.65 5.40 21.89
C TYR A 129 3.91 4.67 23.01
N ASP A 130 4.08 3.34 23.04
CA ASP A 130 3.62 2.49 24.14
C ASP A 130 2.10 2.58 24.42
N TYR A 131 1.32 2.79 23.35
CA TYR A 131 -0.15 2.84 23.37
C TYR A 131 -0.71 3.96 24.25
N ALA A 132 -0.02 5.12 24.26
CA ALA A 132 -0.39 6.27 25.05
C ALA A 132 -0.97 7.44 24.22
N GLY A 133 -1.60 8.38 24.93
CA GLY A 133 -2.06 9.64 24.35
C GLY A 133 -3.32 9.55 23.49
N PRO A 134 -3.58 10.59 22.66
CA PRO A 134 -4.72 10.62 21.75
C PRO A 134 -4.75 9.39 20.86
N SER A 135 -5.95 8.83 20.68
CA SER A 135 -6.13 7.64 19.88
C SER A 135 -7.44 7.60 19.11
N THR A 136 -7.45 6.78 18.07
CA THR A 136 -8.61 6.54 17.22
C THR A 136 -8.69 5.06 16.85
N ARG A 137 -9.90 4.55 16.59
CA ARG A 137 -10.12 3.15 16.20
C ARG A 137 -10.32 3.02 14.69
N ARG A 138 -9.68 2.03 14.08
CA ARG A 138 -9.84 1.69 12.66
C ARG A 138 -9.91 0.19 12.46
N GLY A 139 -10.85 -0.23 11.62
CA GLY A 139 -11.01 -1.60 11.19
C GLY A 139 -10.41 -1.84 9.81
N PRO A 140 -10.74 -2.97 9.18
CA PRO A 140 -10.33 -3.24 7.81
C PRO A 140 -10.77 -2.12 6.87
N GLY A 141 -9.84 -1.64 6.04
CA GLY A 141 -10.09 -0.48 5.20
C GLY A 141 -8.86 0.02 4.45
N VAL A 142 -9.14 0.90 3.50
CA VAL A 142 -8.16 1.58 2.63
C VAL A 142 -8.09 3.05 3.04
N TYR A 143 -6.99 3.46 3.67
CA TYR A 143 -6.84 4.81 4.23
C TYR A 143 -5.75 5.56 3.50
N VAL A 144 -6.13 6.30 2.44
CA VAL A 144 -5.20 6.95 1.51
C VAL A 144 -4.42 8.13 2.10
N ASN A 145 -4.83 8.66 3.26
CA ASN A 145 -4.15 9.73 3.96
C ASN A 145 -4.34 9.62 5.49
N ALA A 146 -3.55 10.39 6.27
CA ALA A 146 -3.59 10.37 7.74
C ALA A 146 -4.94 10.84 8.31
N GLY A 147 -5.60 11.79 7.64
CA GLY A 147 -6.95 12.23 8.01
C GLY A 147 -7.97 11.09 7.94
N ALA A 148 -7.88 10.21 6.94
CA ALA A 148 -8.73 9.02 6.86
C ALA A 148 -8.45 8.04 8.02
N LEU A 149 -7.20 7.96 8.48
CA LEU A 149 -6.84 7.21 9.69
C LEU A 149 -7.35 7.87 10.98
N GLY A 150 -7.67 9.16 10.95
CA GLY A 150 -8.13 9.91 12.13
C GLY A 150 -7.00 10.34 13.04
N VAL A 151 -5.79 10.48 12.50
CA VAL A 151 -4.59 10.97 13.21
C VAL A 151 -3.99 12.13 12.43
N ALA A 152 -3.22 12.98 13.11
CA ALA A 152 -2.42 13.98 12.39
C ALA A 152 -1.35 13.31 11.52
N ASN A 153 -0.98 13.96 10.41
CA ASN A 153 0.06 13.44 9.52
C ASN A 153 1.38 13.23 10.28
N ASP A 154 1.99 12.05 10.13
CA ASP A 154 3.23 11.64 10.80
C ASP A 154 3.17 11.52 12.33
N ALA A 155 1.97 11.68 12.91
CA ALA A 155 1.76 11.61 14.35
C ALA A 155 1.62 10.18 14.86
N LEU A 156 1.25 9.19 14.03
CA LEU A 156 1.10 7.79 14.48
C LEU A 156 2.43 7.25 15.01
N LYS A 157 2.45 6.83 16.28
CA LYS A 157 3.65 6.32 16.98
C LYS A 157 3.49 4.90 17.51
N SER A 158 2.28 4.45 17.81
CA SER A 158 2.02 3.06 18.19
C SER A 158 0.63 2.61 17.75
N MET A 159 0.44 1.30 17.62
CA MET A 159 -0.82 0.74 17.12
C MET A 159 -1.09 -0.60 17.82
N GLU A 160 -2.22 -0.71 18.49
CA GLU A 160 -2.64 -1.89 19.26
C GLU A 160 -3.74 -2.62 18.49
N ARG A 161 -3.60 -3.93 18.30
CA ARG A 161 -4.66 -4.78 17.76
C ARG A 161 -5.57 -5.21 18.92
N GLU A 162 -6.83 -4.85 18.84
CA GLU A 162 -7.80 -5.14 19.92
C GLU A 162 -8.46 -6.52 19.74
N PHE A 163 -8.77 -6.91 18.50
CA PHE A 163 -9.43 -8.19 18.15
C PHE A 163 -9.20 -8.57 16.68
#